data_AF-A0A6A6AA61-F1
#
_entry.id   AF-A0A6A6AA61-F1
#
_cell.length_a   1.000
_cell.length_b   1.000
_cell.length_c   1.000
_cell.angle_alpha   90.00
_cell.angle_beta   90.00
_cell.angle_gamma   90.00
#
_symmetry.space_group_name_H-M   'P 1'
#
loop_
_entity.id
_entity.type
_entity.pdbx_description
1 polymer ?
#
loop_
_entity_poly.entity_id
_entity_poly.type
_entity_poly.pdbx_seq_one_letter_code
_entity_poly.pdbx_strand_id
1 'polypeptide(L)'
;MAPIKKRTTARAKSARTARPTQATLTEADDFDTAFSSSKKDKQKIKHSSFVSKIEKTSSKTQKRRRPNKQLVANLESLANALPGLEEGADGEIEVGQAKIQRKSLKSRPGAMKRKEKLEREERERFNKNLAQLAGSGGAAVQDRWAALKSHVQNTMEVKPEFVKK
;
A
#
# COMPACT_ATOMS: atom_id res chain seq x y z
N MET A 1 6.99 -9.17 57.44
CA MET A 1 6.28 -8.61 56.26
C MET A 1 7.21 -8.70 55.06
N ALA A 2 6.83 -9.43 54.00
CA ALA A 2 7.65 -9.55 52.79
C ALA A 2 7.44 -8.35 51.85
N PRO A 3 8.49 -7.82 51.20
CA PRO A 3 8.38 -6.64 50.36
C PRO A 3 7.64 -6.92 49.04
N ILE A 4 6.59 -6.14 48.77
CA ILE A 4 5.77 -6.24 47.55
C ILE A 4 6.52 -5.58 46.39
N LYS A 5 6.96 -6.40 45.43
CA LYS A 5 7.60 -5.93 44.18
C LYS A 5 6.56 -5.22 43.30
N LYS A 6 6.66 -3.89 43.17
CA LYS A 6 5.75 -3.10 42.33
C LYS A 6 5.94 -3.44 40.85
N ARG A 7 4.84 -3.72 40.15
CA ARG A 7 4.83 -4.06 38.71
C ARG A 7 5.21 -2.84 37.87
N THR A 8 6.16 -3.03 36.95
CA THR A 8 6.61 -1.96 36.04
C THR A 8 5.51 -1.58 35.04
N THR A 9 5.26 -0.28 34.90
CA THR A 9 4.20 0.24 34.03
C THR A 9 4.57 0.09 32.56
N ALA A 10 3.56 -0.02 31.68
CA ALA A 10 3.78 -0.15 30.24
C ALA A 10 4.60 1.01 29.65
N ARG A 11 4.45 2.22 30.21
CA ARG A 11 5.24 3.40 29.83
C ARG A 11 6.73 3.23 30.16
N ALA A 12 7.06 2.68 31.33
CA ALA A 12 8.44 2.39 31.72
C ALA A 12 9.07 1.28 30.86
N LYS A 13 8.28 0.31 30.39
CA LYS A 13 8.74 -0.72 29.44
C LYS A 13 9.03 -0.14 28.05
N SER A 14 8.17 0.75 27.55
CA SER A 14 8.36 1.40 26.25
C SER A 14 9.54 2.37 26.23
N ALA A 15 9.87 3.01 27.36
CA ALA A 15 11.03 3.88 27.47
C ALA A 15 12.36 3.10 27.43
N ARG A 16 12.38 1.87 27.95
CA ARG A 16 13.57 0.99 27.90
C ARG A 16 13.87 0.47 26.50
N THR A 17 12.84 0.18 25.69
CA THR A 17 13.02 -0.20 24.28
C THR A 17 13.45 0.96 23.39
N ALA A 18 13.29 2.21 23.85
CA ALA A 18 13.72 3.41 23.15
C ALA A 18 15.11 3.90 23.55
N ARG A 19 15.78 3.25 24.52
CA ARG A 19 17.16 3.57 24.86
C ARG A 19 18.05 2.80 23.89
N PRO A 20 18.77 3.45 22.95
CA PRO A 20 19.82 2.77 22.24
C PRO A 20 20.84 2.36 23.29
N THR A 21 20.96 1.05 23.56
CA THR A 21 22.18 0.51 24.13
C THR A 21 23.28 0.96 23.17
N GLN A 22 24.26 1.71 23.65
CA GLN A 22 25.47 2.00 22.89
C GLN A 22 26.03 0.63 22.48
N ALA A 23 25.73 0.22 21.26
CA ALA A 23 26.44 -0.85 20.62
C ALA A 23 27.87 -0.33 20.53
N THR A 24 28.77 -1.01 21.24
CA THR A 24 30.20 -0.90 20.99
C THR A 24 30.36 -1.13 19.49
N LEU A 25 30.70 -0.06 18.78
CA LEU A 25 31.05 -0.11 17.37
C LEU A 25 32.28 -1.00 17.31
N THR A 26 32.10 -2.25 16.85
CA THR A 26 33.20 -3.01 16.30
C THR A 26 33.72 -2.19 15.14
N GLU A 27 35.00 -1.84 15.24
CA GLU A 27 35.79 -1.11 14.25
C GLU A 27 35.46 -1.65 12.85
N ALA A 28 35.18 -0.74 11.92
CA ALA A 28 34.91 -1.12 10.54
C ALA A 28 36.21 -1.69 9.97
N ASP A 29 36.37 -3.01 10.05
CA ASP A 29 37.43 -3.74 9.37
C ASP A 29 37.45 -3.33 7.89
N ASP A 30 38.66 -3.14 7.37
CA ASP A 30 39.08 -2.71 6.04
C ASP A 30 38.55 -3.55 4.84
N PHE A 31 37.28 -3.97 4.86
CA PHE A 31 36.63 -4.73 3.79
C PHE A 31 35.84 -3.84 2.81
N ASP A 32 35.71 -2.53 3.08
CA ASP A 32 34.94 -1.59 2.25
C ASP A 32 35.66 -1.20 0.94
N THR A 33 36.93 -1.58 0.79
CA THR A 33 37.73 -1.35 -0.43
C THR A 33 37.68 -2.49 -1.44
N ALA A 34 37.16 -3.67 -1.08
CA ALA A 34 37.15 -4.85 -1.97
C ALA A 34 35.97 -4.90 -2.94
N PHE A 35 34.89 -4.14 -2.70
CA PHE A 35 33.74 -4.06 -3.60
C PHE A 35 33.32 -2.61 -3.82
N SER A 36 33.60 -2.07 -5.01
CA SER A 36 33.10 -0.75 -5.40
C SER A 36 31.57 -0.76 -5.36
N SER A 37 30.99 -0.18 -4.31
CA SER A 37 29.56 -0.24 -4.05
C SER A 37 28.79 0.55 -5.12
N SER A 38 28.39 -0.13 -6.18
CA SER A 38 27.62 0.42 -7.30
C SER A 38 26.28 0.97 -6.80
N LYS A 39 25.82 2.06 -7.42
CA LYS A 39 24.50 2.66 -7.13
C LYS A 39 23.37 1.63 -7.23
N LYS A 40 23.47 0.71 -8.19
CA LYS A 40 22.50 -0.39 -8.38
C LYS A 40 22.51 -1.34 -7.19
N ASP A 41 23.67 -1.63 -6.64
CA ASP A 41 23.82 -2.58 -5.54
C ASP A 41 23.28 -2.00 -4.22
N LYS A 42 23.62 -0.74 -3.94
CA LYS A 42 23.03 0.03 -2.83
C LYS A 42 21.50 0.06 -2.93
N GLN A 43 20.96 0.24 -4.13
CA GLN A 43 19.51 0.26 -4.35
C GLN A 43 18.87 -1.10 -4.11
N LYS A 44 19.47 -2.20 -4.58
CA LYS A 44 18.99 -3.58 -4.34
C LYS A 44 19.01 -3.92 -2.86
N ILE A 45 20.09 -3.60 -2.14
CA ILE A 45 20.22 -3.83 -0.70
C ILE A 45 19.14 -3.07 0.07
N LYS A 46 18.93 -1.78 -0.25
CA LYS A 46 17.87 -0.96 0.36
C LYS A 46 16.48 -1.53 0.08
N HIS A 47 16.22 -1.93 -1.16
CA HIS A 47 14.94 -2.53 -1.56
C HIS A 47 14.68 -3.84 -0.82
N SER A 48 15.64 -4.77 -0.80
CA SER A 48 15.53 -6.05 -0.08
C SER A 48 15.30 -5.85 1.43
N SER A 49 16.03 -4.91 2.04
CA SER A 49 15.86 -4.54 3.45
C SER A 49 14.47 -3.95 3.74
N PHE A 50 13.92 -3.17 2.81
CA PHE A 50 12.58 -2.60 2.92
C PHE A 50 11.49 -3.68 2.76
N VAL A 51 11.60 -4.52 1.73
CA VAL A 51 10.67 -5.62 1.43
C VAL A 51 10.57 -6.60 2.60
N SER A 52 11.70 -7.03 3.15
CA SER A 52 11.72 -7.91 4.32
C SER A 52 11.07 -7.30 5.58
N LYS A 53 11.08 -5.97 5.71
CA LYS A 53 10.40 -5.23 6.79
C LYS A 53 8.88 -5.22 6.62
N ILE A 54 8.39 -5.12 5.39
CA ILE A 54 6.96 -4.98 5.09
C ILE A 54 6.25 -6.34 4.97
N GLU A 55 6.89 -7.34 4.37
CA GLU A 55 6.26 -8.64 4.10
C GLU A 55 5.97 -9.44 5.38
N LYS A 56 6.74 -9.24 6.46
CA LYS A 56 6.65 -10.06 7.69
C LYS A 56 5.61 -9.60 8.74
N THR A 57 4.48 -8.99 8.36
CA THR A 57 3.46 -8.58 9.35
C THR A 57 2.03 -9.08 9.15
N SER A 58 1.74 -9.92 8.14
CA SER A 58 0.36 -10.39 7.89
C SER A 58 -0.11 -11.57 8.75
N SER A 59 0.78 -12.28 9.45
CA SER A 59 0.42 -13.46 10.26
C SER A 59 -0.08 -13.11 11.66
N LYS A 60 -0.96 -12.12 11.80
CA LYS A 60 -1.65 -11.87 13.08
C LYS A 60 -2.80 -12.86 13.22
N THR A 61 -2.75 -13.71 14.24
CA THR A 61 -3.86 -14.60 14.60
C THR A 61 -5.12 -13.76 14.83
N GLN A 62 -6.18 -14.03 14.07
CA GLN A 62 -7.43 -13.29 14.21
C GLN A 62 -8.01 -13.54 15.60
N LYS A 63 -8.15 -12.47 16.39
CA LYS A 63 -8.76 -12.55 17.71
C LYS A 63 -10.25 -12.82 17.54
N ARG A 64 -10.74 -13.93 18.11
CA ARG A 64 -12.17 -14.26 18.16
C ARG A 64 -12.96 -13.10 18.77
N ARG A 65 -14.02 -12.66 18.08
CA ARG A 65 -14.89 -11.56 18.53
C ARG A 65 -15.81 -12.08 19.65
N ARG A 66 -16.09 -11.23 20.64
CA ARG A 66 -17.07 -11.52 21.70
C ARG A 66 -18.44 -11.77 21.06
N PRO A 67 -19.32 -12.61 21.64
CA PRO A 67 -20.61 -12.98 21.06
C PRO A 67 -21.46 -11.76 20.66
N ASN A 68 -21.55 -10.74 21.52
CA ASN A 68 -22.28 -9.49 21.24
C ASN A 68 -21.60 -8.54 20.21
N LYS A 69 -20.54 -8.97 19.54
CA LYS A 69 -19.85 -8.20 18.48
C LYS A 69 -19.46 -9.08 17.30
N GLN A 70 -20.09 -10.24 17.13
CA GLN A 70 -19.91 -11.07 15.95
C GLN A 70 -20.51 -10.35 14.74
N LEU A 71 -19.86 -10.49 13.59
CA LEU A 71 -20.45 -9.97 12.35
C LEU A 71 -21.67 -10.82 12.06
N VAL A 72 -22.78 -10.15 11.79
CA VAL A 72 -24.06 -10.76 11.47
C VAL A 72 -24.00 -11.18 10.00
N ALA A 73 -23.20 -12.21 9.73
CA ALA A 73 -22.93 -12.76 8.39
C ALA A 73 -23.12 -14.28 8.39
N ASN A 74 -24.09 -14.76 9.16
CA ASN A 74 -24.54 -16.15 9.14
C ASN A 74 -25.67 -16.29 8.12
N LEU A 75 -25.83 -17.47 7.52
CA LEU A 75 -26.84 -17.73 6.47
C LEU A 75 -28.26 -17.35 6.92
N GLU A 76 -28.62 -17.61 8.17
CA GLU A 76 -29.91 -17.22 8.79
C GLU A 76 -30.09 -15.70 8.90
N SER A 77 -29.00 -14.95 9.10
CA SER A 77 -29.05 -13.49 9.10
C SER A 77 -29.19 -12.92 7.70
N LEU A 78 -28.67 -13.60 6.68
CA LEU A 78 -28.85 -13.18 5.28
C LEU A 78 -30.31 -13.38 4.84
N ALA A 79 -30.96 -14.46 5.31
CA ALA A 79 -32.40 -14.67 5.09
C ALA A 79 -33.25 -13.58 5.77
N ASN A 80 -32.97 -13.23 7.02
CA ASN A 80 -33.67 -12.15 7.73
C ASN A 80 -33.36 -10.74 7.18
N ALA A 81 -32.25 -10.56 6.47
CA ALA A 81 -31.86 -9.30 5.85
C ALA A 81 -32.44 -9.10 4.44
N LEU A 82 -33.32 -9.99 4.00
CA LEU A 82 -34.13 -9.84 2.80
C LEU A 82 -35.53 -9.34 3.20
N PRO A 83 -35.73 -8.03 3.44
CA PRO A 83 -37.06 -7.51 3.72
C PRO A 83 -37.94 -7.66 2.47
N GLY A 84 -39.04 -8.39 2.60
CA GLY A 84 -40.14 -8.39 1.63
C GLY A 84 -40.16 -9.50 0.58
N LEU A 85 -39.58 -10.68 0.84
CA LEU A 85 -39.74 -11.85 -0.06
C LEU A 85 -40.52 -13.01 0.56
N GLU A 86 -41.26 -12.76 1.65
CA GLU A 86 -42.22 -13.71 2.17
C GLU A 86 -43.61 -13.09 2.01
N GLU A 87 -44.47 -13.82 1.30
CA GLU A 87 -45.86 -13.51 0.91
C GLU A 87 -46.03 -12.65 -0.35
N GLY A 88 -46.32 -13.33 -1.45
CA GLY A 88 -46.62 -12.70 -2.74
C GLY A 88 -47.98 -12.01 -2.76
N ALA A 89 -48.01 -10.80 -3.32
CA ALA A 89 -49.14 -10.19 -4.01
C ALA A 89 -48.68 -8.89 -4.68
N ASP A 90 -48.75 -8.85 -6.00
CA ASP A 90 -49.32 -7.77 -6.82
C ASP A 90 -49.18 -6.33 -6.31
N GLY A 91 -48.44 -5.50 -7.04
CA GLY A 91 -48.51 -4.05 -6.84
C GLY A 91 -47.32 -3.30 -7.41
N GLU A 92 -47.53 -2.73 -8.59
CA GLU A 92 -47.05 -1.42 -9.01
C GLU A 92 -45.63 -1.03 -8.53
N ILE A 93 -44.68 -1.06 -9.47
CA ILE A 93 -43.37 -0.44 -9.27
C ILE A 93 -43.61 1.08 -9.23
N GLU A 94 -43.85 1.64 -8.05
CA GLU A 94 -43.83 3.08 -7.81
C GLU A 94 -42.40 3.59 -8.04
N VAL A 95 -42.08 3.92 -9.29
CA VAL A 95 -40.85 4.60 -9.71
C VAL A 95 -40.93 6.06 -9.25
N GLY A 96 -40.82 6.30 -7.94
CA GLY A 96 -40.79 7.67 -7.47
C GLY A 96 -41.06 7.85 -6.00
N GLN A 97 -40.13 7.45 -5.12
CA GLN A 97 -39.93 8.10 -3.80
C GLN A 97 -38.73 7.50 -3.04
N ALA A 98 -37.52 7.69 -3.56
CA ALA A 98 -36.33 7.51 -2.73
C ALA A 98 -35.35 8.66 -2.97
N LYS A 99 -35.76 9.87 -2.62
CA LYS A 99 -34.83 10.99 -2.47
C LYS A 99 -34.01 10.72 -1.21
N ILE A 100 -32.97 9.91 -1.35
CA ILE A 100 -32.03 9.56 -0.27
C ILE A 100 -31.36 10.85 0.18
N GLN A 101 -31.91 11.49 1.22
CA GLN A 101 -31.30 12.60 1.93
C GLN A 101 -30.07 12.07 2.66
N ARG A 102 -28.92 12.06 1.98
CA ARG A 102 -27.64 11.62 2.53
C ARG A 102 -27.24 12.62 3.62
N LYS A 103 -27.53 12.31 4.88
CA LYS A 103 -26.94 13.03 6.02
C LYS A 103 -25.43 12.84 5.94
N SER A 104 -24.69 13.92 5.67
CA SER A 104 -23.23 13.85 5.63
C SER A 104 -22.72 13.37 6.99
N LEU A 105 -21.85 12.36 6.98
CA LEU A 105 -21.24 11.83 8.20
C LEU A 105 -20.53 12.98 8.92
N LYS A 106 -20.86 13.19 10.20
CA LYS A 106 -20.25 14.23 11.04
C LYS A 106 -18.73 14.11 10.97
N SER A 107 -18.05 15.18 10.54
CA SER A 107 -16.60 15.14 10.40
C SER A 107 -15.95 14.92 11.77
N ARG A 108 -15.01 13.98 11.83
CA ARG A 108 -14.25 13.74 13.06
C ARG A 108 -13.22 14.87 13.23
N PRO A 109 -12.91 15.31 14.47
CA PRO A 109 -11.87 16.30 14.71
C PRO A 109 -10.57 15.91 13.99
N GLY A 110 -10.05 16.81 13.15
CA GLY A 110 -8.84 16.58 12.36
C GLY A 110 -9.03 15.80 11.04
N ALA A 111 -10.25 15.37 10.69
CA ALA A 111 -10.51 14.74 9.40
C ALA A 111 -10.17 15.68 8.23
N MET A 112 -10.49 16.97 8.36
CA MET A 112 -10.17 17.99 7.35
C MET A 112 -8.66 18.18 7.20
N LYS A 113 -7.90 18.20 8.31
CA LYS A 113 -6.43 18.31 8.29
C LYS A 113 -5.76 17.08 7.65
N ARG A 114 -6.32 15.88 7.87
CA ARG A 114 -5.83 14.65 7.23
C ARG A 114 -6.13 14.65 5.74
N LYS A 115 -7.33 15.09 5.36
CA LYS A 115 -7.71 15.25 3.95
C LYS A 115 -6.79 16.26 3.26
N GLU A 116 -6.56 17.42 3.86
CA GLU A 116 -5.65 18.45 3.32
C GLU A 116 -4.21 17.93 3.18
N LYS A 117 -3.71 17.18 4.16
CA LYS A 117 -2.38 16.57 4.07
C LYS A 117 -2.30 15.56 2.91
N LEU A 118 -3.31 14.70 2.76
CA LEU A 118 -3.37 13.76 1.65
C LEU A 118 -3.43 14.49 0.30
N GLU A 119 -4.29 15.50 0.16
CA GLU A 119 -4.39 16.30 -1.06
C GLU A 119 -3.08 17.02 -1.40
N ARG A 120 -2.34 17.49 -0.39
CA ARG A 120 -1.02 18.11 -0.58
C ARG A 120 0.00 17.10 -1.10
N GLU A 121 0.08 15.94 -0.47
CA GLU A 121 0.97 14.86 -0.90
C GLU A 121 0.61 14.34 -2.30
N GLU A 122 -0.69 14.25 -2.62
CA GLU A 122 -1.19 13.86 -3.94
C GLU A 122 -0.85 14.91 -5.00
N ARG A 123 -1.02 16.20 -4.71
CA ARG A 123 -0.64 17.28 -5.63
C ARG A 123 0.86 17.27 -5.93
N GLU A 124 1.70 17.06 -4.92
CA GLU A 124 3.14 16.93 -5.13
C GLU A 124 3.51 15.71 -5.97
N ARG A 125 2.86 14.56 -5.74
CA ARG A 125 3.06 13.36 -6.55
C ARG A 125 2.61 13.58 -7.99
N PHE A 126 1.47 14.21 -8.18
CA PHE A 126 0.93 14.52 -9.49
C PHE A 126 1.83 15.49 -10.24
N ASN A 127 2.32 16.54 -9.60
CA ASN A 127 3.27 17.48 -10.19
C ASN A 127 4.60 16.79 -10.56
N LYS A 128 5.11 15.88 -9.74
CA LYS A 128 6.30 15.09 -10.07
C LYS A 128 6.07 14.17 -11.27
N ASN A 129 4.90 13.52 -11.35
CA ASN A 129 4.53 12.67 -12.47
C ASN A 129 4.32 13.49 -13.75
N LEU A 130 3.70 14.67 -13.65
CA LEU A 130 3.54 15.61 -14.75
C LEU A 130 4.88 16.14 -15.23
N ALA A 131 5.80 16.50 -14.33
CA ALA A 131 7.15 16.92 -14.67
C ALA A 131 7.95 15.78 -15.33
N GLN A 132 7.79 14.54 -14.86
CA GLN A 132 8.35 13.37 -15.53
C GLN A 132 7.75 13.18 -16.91
N LEU A 133 6.43 13.32 -17.09
CA LEU A 133 5.77 13.16 -18.38
C LEU A 133 6.13 14.30 -19.34
N ALA A 134 6.24 15.54 -18.86
CA ALA A 134 6.65 16.70 -19.63
C ALA A 134 8.14 16.65 -19.98
N GLY A 135 9.01 16.24 -19.06
CA GLY A 135 10.44 16.02 -19.30
C GLY A 135 10.75 14.76 -20.12
N SER A 136 9.84 13.79 -20.10
CA SER A 136 9.84 12.58 -20.94
C SER A 136 9.04 12.78 -22.24
N GLY A 137 8.56 14.00 -22.50
CA GLY A 137 7.73 14.33 -23.65
C GLY A 137 8.44 13.92 -24.94
N GLY A 138 7.85 13.00 -25.68
CA GLY A 138 8.41 12.43 -26.90
C GLY A 138 9.45 11.33 -26.68
N ALA A 139 10.45 11.54 -25.82
CA ALA A 139 11.60 10.64 -25.69
C ALA A 139 11.23 9.22 -25.23
N ALA A 140 10.41 9.02 -24.19
CA ALA A 140 10.08 7.65 -23.76
C ALA A 140 9.14 6.90 -24.72
N VAL A 141 8.33 7.63 -25.50
CA VAL A 141 7.52 7.03 -26.57
C VAL A 141 8.43 6.69 -27.75
N GLN A 142 9.33 7.59 -28.15
CA GLN A 142 10.35 7.31 -29.17
C GLN A 142 11.27 6.15 -28.75
N ASP A 143 11.68 6.06 -27.49
CA ASP A 143 12.47 4.95 -26.94
C ASP A 143 11.71 3.63 -26.98
N ARG A 144 10.41 3.62 -26.66
CA ARG A 144 9.57 2.42 -26.80
C ARG A 144 9.43 1.99 -28.26
N TRP A 145 9.20 2.94 -29.16
CA TRP A 145 9.06 2.66 -30.59
C TRP A 145 10.40 2.24 -31.22
N ALA A 146 11.52 2.81 -30.80
CA ALA A 146 12.86 2.41 -31.20
C ALA A 146 13.20 1.01 -30.66
N ALA A 147 12.89 0.73 -29.39
CA ALA A 147 13.05 -0.60 -28.80
C ALA A 147 12.19 -1.65 -29.51
N LEU A 148 10.95 -1.32 -29.87
CA LEU A 148 10.07 -2.21 -30.64
C LEU A 148 10.61 -2.45 -32.05
N LYS A 149 11.04 -1.40 -32.76
CA LYS A 149 11.66 -1.54 -34.09
C LYS A 149 12.91 -2.42 -34.04
N SER A 150 13.79 -2.20 -33.05
CA SER A 150 14.98 -3.02 -32.84
C SER A 150 14.62 -4.47 -32.51
N HIS A 151 13.64 -4.71 -31.64
CA HIS A 151 13.19 -6.06 -31.31
C HIS A 151 12.65 -6.80 -32.54
N VAL A 152 11.77 -6.16 -33.32
CA VAL A 152 11.20 -6.73 -34.55
C VAL A 152 12.29 -6.98 -35.58
N GLN A 153 13.20 -6.03 -35.80
CA GLN A 153 14.34 -6.21 -36.71
C GLN A 153 15.24 -7.38 -36.30
N ASN A 154 15.41 -7.62 -35.00
CA ASN A 154 16.27 -8.68 -34.49
C ASN A 154 15.57 -10.06 -34.44
N THR A 155 14.24 -10.10 -34.49
CA THR A 155 13.46 -11.35 -34.39
C THR A 155 12.80 -11.78 -35.70
N MET A 156 12.61 -10.87 -36.66
CA MET A 156 12.09 -11.23 -37.98
C MET A 156 13.21 -11.62 -38.94
N GLU A 157 13.00 -12.73 -39.64
CA GLU A 157 13.79 -13.12 -40.80
C GLU A 157 13.60 -12.12 -41.93
N VAL A 158 14.67 -11.42 -42.31
CA VAL A 158 14.66 -10.51 -43.46
C VAL A 158 14.86 -11.34 -44.73
N LYS A 159 13.83 -11.41 -45.57
CA LYS A 159 13.95 -12.06 -46.88
C LYS A 159 15.03 -11.36 -47.72
N PRO A 160 15.86 -12.11 -48.47
CA PRO A 160 17.02 -11.56 -49.17
C PRO A 160 16.66 -10.52 -50.24
N GLU A 161 15.42 -10.53 -50.72
CA GLU A 161 14.86 -9.55 -51.66
C GLU A 161 14.75 -8.11 -51.12
N PHE A 162 14.83 -7.91 -49.79
CA PHE A 162 14.73 -6.58 -49.16
C PHE A 162 16.05 -6.05 -48.61
N VAL A 163 17.13 -6.82 -48.68
CA VAL A 163 18.47 -6.35 -48.31
C VAL A 163 19.00 -5.51 -49.47
N LYS A 164 18.85 -4.18 -49.39
CA LYS A 164 19.46 -3.27 -50.37
C LYS A 164 20.98 -3.46 -50.35
N LYS A 165 21.55 -3.73 -51.54
CA LYS A 165 22.99 -3.74 -51.82
C LYS A 165 23.65 -2.41 -51.47
#